data_AF-A0A958SKK6-F1
#
_entry.id   AF-A0A958SKK6-F1
#
_cell.length_a   1.000
_cell.length_b   1.000
_cell.length_c   1.000
_cell.angle_alpha   90.00
_cell.angle_beta   90.00
_cell.angle_gamma   90.00
#
_symmetry.space_group_name_H-M   'P 1'
#
loop_
_entity.id
_entity.type
_entity.pdbx_description
1 polymer ?
#
loop_
_entity_poly.entity_id
_entity_poly.type
_entity_poly.pdbx_seq_one_letter_code
_entity_poly.pdbx_strand_id
1 'polypeptide(L)'
;MKRHYKFVLIFVPMALLISCAEMRKVTYPPNFVYIEKSDVKNTMSVFAENIFEIDRVLQGAKSDKEIDRSRIIAAMDSILSAASHLDQEKTETNHRVIDHNLDIFRQSVQQARQMAQKTPPNYYLAGQLAGQCMACHKLRRP
;
A
#
# COMPACT_ATOMS: atom_id res chain seq x y z
N MET A 1 51.27 -29.82 -3.47
CA MET A 1 50.56 -28.84 -4.34
C MET A 1 49.02 -28.86 -4.27
N LYS A 2 48.33 -29.68 -3.45
CA LYS A 2 46.84 -29.74 -3.41
C LYS A 2 46.15 -28.79 -2.41
N ARG A 3 46.90 -28.03 -1.60
CA ARG A 3 46.38 -27.27 -0.44
C ARG A 3 45.92 -25.83 -0.78
N HIS A 4 46.41 -25.24 -1.87
CA HIS A 4 46.04 -23.88 -2.31
C HIS A 4 44.73 -23.82 -3.11
N TYR A 5 44.35 -24.91 -3.80
CA TYR A 5 43.13 -24.95 -4.61
C TYR A 5 41.83 -24.86 -3.78
N LYS A 6 41.85 -25.37 -2.54
CA LYS A 6 40.70 -25.28 -1.62
C LYS A 6 40.43 -23.85 -1.13
N PHE A 7 41.45 -23.00 -1.03
CA PHE A 7 41.29 -21.59 -0.64
C PHE A 7 40.73 -20.76 -1.81
N VAL A 8 41.18 -21.01 -3.03
CA VAL A 8 40.67 -20.32 -4.23
C VAL A 8 39.19 -20.65 -4.49
N LEU A 9 38.76 -21.89 -4.24
CA LEU A 9 37.36 -22.31 -4.42
C LEU A 9 36.37 -21.67 -3.43
N ILE A 10 36.84 -21.17 -2.29
CA ILE A 10 35.98 -20.53 -1.26
C ILE A 10 35.96 -19.00 -1.44
N PHE A 11 37.06 -18.38 -1.88
CA PHE A 11 37.15 -16.93 -2.01
C PHE A 11 36.41 -16.36 -3.23
N VAL A 12 36.35 -17.09 -4.34
CA VAL A 12 35.64 -16.65 -5.56
C VAL A 12 34.12 -16.47 -5.35
N PRO A 13 33.37 -17.42 -4.75
CA PRO A 13 31.94 -17.22 -4.52
C PRO A 13 31.67 -16.09 -3.51
N MET A 14 32.56 -15.85 -2.55
CA MET A 14 32.41 -14.77 -1.58
C MET A 14 32.58 -13.38 -2.21
N ALA A 15 33.50 -13.23 -3.17
CA ALA A 15 33.69 -11.97 -3.91
C ALA A 15 32.50 -11.63 -4.82
N LEU A 16 31.83 -12.62 -5.41
CA LEU A 16 30.63 -12.45 -6.23
C LEU A 16 29.42 -11.93 -5.43
N LEU A 17 29.27 -12.36 -4.18
CA LEU A 17 28.15 -11.92 -3.31
C LEU A 17 28.30 -10.46 -2.88
N ILE A 18 29.53 -9.98 -2.64
CA ILE A 18 29.82 -8.59 -2.26
C ILE A 18 29.51 -7.64 -3.43
N SER A 19 29.84 -8.03 -4.66
CA SER A 19 29.57 -7.22 -5.86
C SER A 19 28.08 -6.94 -6.09
N CYS A 20 27.21 -7.93 -5.84
CA CYS A 20 25.75 -7.77 -5.99
C CYS A 20 25.14 -6.80 -4.97
N ALA A 21 25.68 -6.73 -3.75
CA ALA A 21 25.19 -5.82 -2.71
C ALA A 21 25.55 -4.36 -3.01
N GLU A 22 26.76 -4.11 -3.52
CA GLU A 22 27.23 -2.76 -3.86
C GLU A 22 26.56 -2.20 -5.14
N MET A 23 26.21 -3.04 -6.13
CA MET A 23 25.49 -2.56 -7.31
C MET A 23 24.16 -1.89 -6.95
N ARG A 24 23.43 -2.40 -5.95
CA ARG A 24 22.17 -1.79 -5.49
C ARG A 24 22.34 -0.36 -4.99
N LYS A 25 23.49 -0.04 -4.37
CA LYS A 25 23.78 1.33 -3.87
C LYS A 25 24.05 2.33 -5.00
N VAL A 26 24.44 1.85 -6.19
CA VAL A 26 24.77 2.69 -7.34
C VAL A 26 23.62 2.78 -8.34
N THR A 27 22.75 1.77 -8.40
CA THR A 27 21.60 1.73 -9.33
C THR A 27 20.31 2.30 -8.76
N TYR A 28 20.19 2.40 -7.43
CA TYR A 28 19.00 2.95 -6.79
C TYR A 28 19.26 4.34 -6.20
N PRO A 29 18.25 5.22 -6.19
CA PRO A 29 18.37 6.49 -5.50
C PRO A 29 18.65 6.28 -4.00
N PRO A 30 19.30 7.26 -3.34
CA PRO A 30 19.73 7.13 -1.94
C PRO A 30 18.57 6.93 -0.96
N ASN A 31 17.36 7.34 -1.35
CA ASN A 31 16.09 7.14 -0.67
C ASN A 31 15.26 6.09 -1.42
N PHE A 32 15.83 4.94 -1.77
CA PHE A 32 15.06 3.84 -2.33
C PHE A 32 14.70 2.83 -1.24
N VAL A 33 13.42 2.49 -1.13
CA VAL A 33 12.97 1.38 -0.29
C VAL A 33 12.39 0.29 -1.15
N TYR A 34 12.90 -0.91 -0.94
CA TYR A 34 12.33 -2.11 -1.53
C TYR A 34 11.14 -2.59 -0.70
N ILE A 35 9.96 -2.65 -1.31
CA ILE A 35 8.74 -3.19 -0.70
C ILE A 35 8.50 -4.60 -1.22
N GLU A 36 8.30 -5.55 -0.31
CA GLU A 36 8.05 -6.94 -0.66
C GLU A 36 6.68 -7.10 -1.33
N LYS A 37 6.59 -8.08 -2.24
CA LYS A 37 5.32 -8.39 -2.91
C LYS A 37 4.23 -8.80 -1.92
N SER A 38 4.61 -9.46 -0.84
CA SER A 38 3.69 -9.83 0.25
C SER A 38 3.09 -8.61 0.92
N ASP A 39 3.86 -7.55 1.13
CA ASP A 39 3.40 -6.35 1.82
C ASP A 39 2.36 -5.63 0.97
N VAL A 40 2.65 -5.47 -0.33
CA VAL A 40 1.67 -4.93 -1.29
C VAL A 40 0.40 -5.76 -1.30
N LYS A 41 0.53 -7.09 -1.39
CA LYS A 41 -0.63 -8.00 -1.43
C LYS A 41 -1.48 -7.87 -0.16
N ASN A 42 -0.85 -7.90 1.00
CA ASN A 42 -1.53 -7.83 2.30
C ASN A 42 -2.24 -6.48 2.47
N THR A 43 -1.58 -5.37 2.14
CA THR A 43 -2.20 -4.04 2.19
C THR A 43 -3.38 -3.94 1.23
N MET A 44 -3.27 -4.47 0.01
CA MET A 44 -4.38 -4.47 -0.95
C MET A 44 -5.55 -5.34 -0.49
N SER A 45 -5.31 -6.45 0.21
CA SER A 45 -6.38 -7.23 0.84
C SER A 45 -7.13 -6.41 1.88
N VAL A 46 -6.41 -5.72 2.77
CA VAL A 46 -7.03 -4.83 3.77
C VAL A 46 -7.83 -3.71 3.10
N PHE A 47 -7.32 -3.12 2.02
CA PHE A 47 -8.06 -2.10 1.27
C PHE A 47 -9.35 -2.67 0.68
N ALA A 48 -9.27 -3.83 0.00
CA ALA A 48 -10.43 -4.46 -0.63
C ALA A 48 -11.53 -4.80 0.39
N GLU A 49 -11.16 -5.39 1.52
CA GLU A 49 -12.10 -5.74 2.60
C GLU A 49 -12.82 -4.51 3.16
N ASN A 50 -12.09 -3.43 3.42
CA ASN A 50 -12.66 -2.23 4.00
C ASN A 50 -13.46 -1.40 2.99
N ILE A 51 -13.07 -1.37 1.72
CA ILE A 51 -13.87 -0.75 0.66
C ILE A 51 -15.19 -1.51 0.47
N PHE A 52 -15.14 -2.84 0.50
CA PHE A 52 -16.35 -3.66 0.45
C PHE A 52 -17.26 -3.40 1.66
N GLU A 53 -16.68 -3.24 2.85
CA GLU A 53 -17.45 -2.89 4.05
C GLU A 53 -18.14 -1.52 3.92
N ILE A 54 -17.42 -0.50 3.43
CA ILE A 54 -18.01 0.82 3.20
C ILE A 54 -19.18 0.71 2.22
N ASP A 55 -18.99 0.04 1.08
CA ASP A 55 -20.04 -0.11 0.07
C ASP A 55 -21.27 -0.87 0.62
N ARG A 56 -21.03 -1.95 1.37
CA ARG A 56 -22.08 -2.74 2.03
C ARG A 56 -22.89 -1.90 3.01
N VAL A 57 -22.25 -1.07 3.82
CA VAL A 57 -22.94 -0.21 4.78
C VAL A 57 -23.75 0.87 4.06
N LEU A 58 -23.20 1.48 3.01
CA LEU A 58 -23.90 2.52 2.23
C LEU A 58 -25.13 2.00 1.47
N GLN A 59 -25.12 0.74 1.05
CA GLN A 59 -26.25 0.09 0.39
C GLN A 59 -27.31 -0.45 1.37
N GLY A 60 -27.01 -0.50 2.67
CA GLY A 60 -27.91 -1.02 3.71
C GLY A 60 -29.13 -0.13 3.93
N ALA A 61 -30.33 -0.65 3.74
CA ALA A 61 -31.57 0.15 3.78
C ALA A 61 -32.21 0.32 5.18
N LYS A 62 -31.68 -0.30 6.25
CA LYS A 62 -32.41 -0.44 7.53
C LYS A 62 -31.55 -0.50 8.81
N SER A 63 -30.33 0.03 8.80
CA SER A 63 -29.44 0.00 9.97
C SER A 63 -29.50 1.29 10.81
N ASP A 64 -29.03 1.18 12.05
CA ASP A 64 -28.82 2.32 12.94
C ASP A 64 -27.76 3.24 12.32
N LYS A 65 -28.17 4.49 12.05
CA LYS A 65 -27.34 5.49 11.36
C LYS A 65 -26.04 5.80 12.09
N GLU A 66 -26.00 5.71 13.41
CA GLU A 66 -24.79 5.98 14.18
C GLU A 66 -23.84 4.77 14.15
N ILE A 67 -24.40 3.55 14.23
CA ILE A 67 -23.61 2.32 14.04
C ILE A 67 -22.98 2.30 12.65
N ASP A 68 -23.75 2.64 11.61
CA ASP A 68 -23.25 2.69 10.23
C ASP A 68 -22.15 3.73 10.05
N ARG A 69 -22.32 4.91 10.64
CA ARG A 69 -21.31 5.96 10.63
C ARG A 69 -20.01 5.48 11.26
N SER A 70 -20.08 4.85 12.43
CA SER A 70 -18.91 4.35 13.13
C SER A 70 -18.17 3.27 12.32
N ARG A 71 -18.90 2.39 11.63
CA ARG A 71 -18.34 1.34 10.76
C ARG A 71 -17.63 1.92 9.54
N ILE A 72 -18.23 2.92 8.89
CA ILE A 72 -17.61 3.61 7.74
C ILE A 72 -16.30 4.29 8.17
N ILE A 73 -16.31 5.00 9.31
CA ILE A 73 -15.13 5.68 9.84
C ILE A 73 -14.04 4.66 10.21
N ALA A 74 -14.41 3.57 10.89
CA ALA A 74 -13.47 2.51 11.26
C ALA A 74 -12.82 1.87 10.04
N ALA A 75 -13.60 1.58 8.99
CA ALA A 75 -13.06 1.04 7.73
C ALA A 75 -12.07 2.00 7.07
N MET A 76 -12.35 3.30 7.05
CA MET A 76 -11.42 4.32 6.55
C MET A 76 -10.14 4.41 7.40
N ASP A 77 -10.25 4.29 8.72
CA ASP A 77 -9.09 4.29 9.62
C ASP A 77 -8.20 3.05 9.38
N SER A 78 -8.79 1.87 9.15
CA SER A 78 -8.07 0.67 8.76
C SER A 78 -7.33 0.84 7.43
N ILE A 79 -7.95 1.49 6.43
CA ILE A 79 -7.30 1.80 5.16
C ILE A 79 -6.11 2.74 5.37
N LEU A 80 -6.29 3.82 6.12
CA LEU A 80 -5.21 4.79 6.38
C LEU A 80 -4.03 4.16 7.13
N SER A 81 -4.33 3.29 8.11
CA SER A 81 -3.32 2.53 8.84
C SER A 81 -2.56 1.57 7.93
N ALA A 82 -3.24 0.80 7.08
CA ALA A 82 -2.57 -0.10 6.15
C ALA A 82 -1.78 0.66 5.06
N ALA A 83 -2.24 1.86 4.69
CA ALA A 83 -1.54 2.72 3.72
C ALA A 83 -0.21 3.24 4.25
N SER A 84 -0.06 3.45 5.56
CA SER A 84 1.21 3.91 6.14
C SER A 84 2.31 2.84 6.05
N HIS A 85 1.96 1.55 5.97
CA HIS A 85 2.94 0.48 5.76
C HIS A 85 3.61 0.54 4.37
N LEU A 86 2.92 1.12 3.38
CA LEU A 86 3.45 1.29 2.02
C LEU A 86 4.08 2.67 1.79
N ASP A 87 3.80 3.65 2.64
CA ASP A 87 4.35 5.00 2.55
C ASP A 87 5.53 5.17 3.50
N GLN A 88 6.73 4.99 2.96
CA GLN A 88 7.98 5.26 3.68
C GLN A 88 8.51 6.65 3.33
N GLU A 89 7.77 7.70 3.71
CA GLU A 89 8.26 9.09 3.69
C GLU A 89 8.68 9.61 2.29
N LYS A 90 7.83 9.43 1.26
CA LYS A 90 8.10 9.92 -0.12
C LYS A 90 9.39 9.39 -0.75
N THR A 91 9.76 8.19 -0.35
CA THR A 91 10.87 7.41 -0.87
C THR A 91 10.44 6.70 -2.15
N GLU A 92 11.31 6.66 -3.17
CA GLU A 92 11.01 5.89 -4.39
C GLU A 92 11.05 4.39 -4.08
N THR A 93 10.11 3.62 -4.63
CA THR A 93 10.03 2.17 -4.39
C THR A 93 10.15 1.35 -5.67
N ASN A 94 10.24 0.03 -5.54
CA ASN A 94 10.08 -0.91 -6.65
C ASN A 94 8.65 -0.93 -7.23
N HIS A 95 7.69 -0.18 -6.68
CA HIS A 95 6.29 -0.12 -7.12
C HIS A 95 5.86 1.28 -7.53
N ARG A 96 6.45 1.82 -8.60
CA ARG A 96 6.14 3.17 -9.13
C ARG A 96 4.65 3.52 -9.23
N VAL A 97 3.78 2.57 -9.58
CA VAL A 97 2.32 2.85 -9.65
C VAL A 97 1.77 3.20 -8.26
N ILE A 98 2.22 2.51 -7.22
CA ILE A 98 1.83 2.79 -5.83
C ILE A 98 2.36 4.16 -5.43
N ASP A 99 3.65 4.44 -5.68
CA ASP A 99 4.28 5.73 -5.33
C ASP A 99 3.50 6.94 -5.88
N HIS A 100 3.02 6.86 -7.13
CA HIS A 100 2.27 7.96 -7.74
C HIS A 100 0.82 8.11 -7.25
N ASN A 101 0.19 7.02 -6.78
CA ASN A 101 -1.26 7.01 -6.51
C ASN A 101 -1.61 6.92 -5.02
N LEU A 102 -0.71 6.41 -4.18
CA LEU A 102 -1.01 6.13 -2.77
C LEU A 102 -1.32 7.42 -1.99
N ASP A 103 -0.56 8.48 -2.21
CA ASP A 103 -0.79 9.77 -1.56
C ASP A 103 -2.15 10.37 -1.92
N ILE A 104 -2.52 10.32 -3.20
CA ILE A 104 -3.81 10.81 -3.70
C ILE A 104 -4.96 10.00 -3.08
N PHE A 105 -4.81 8.69 -3.03
CA PHE A 105 -5.80 7.81 -2.42
C PHE A 105 -5.94 8.08 -0.91
N ARG A 106 -4.83 8.19 -0.18
CA ARG A 106 -4.83 8.52 1.26
C ARG A 106 -5.53 9.85 1.55
N GLN A 107 -5.24 10.89 0.78
CA GLN A 107 -5.90 12.19 0.90
C GLN A 107 -7.41 12.06 0.67
N SER A 108 -7.82 11.28 -0.33
CA SER A 108 -9.23 11.02 -0.61
C SER A 108 -9.93 10.30 0.55
N VAL A 109 -9.29 9.28 1.14
CA VAL A 109 -9.82 8.56 2.31
C VAL A 109 -9.92 9.49 3.52
N GLN A 110 -8.91 10.33 3.77
CA GLN A 110 -8.94 11.32 4.85
C GLN A 110 -10.08 12.33 4.67
N GLN A 111 -10.28 12.86 3.46
CA GLN A 111 -11.38 13.78 3.16
C GLN A 111 -12.74 13.10 3.33
N ALA A 112 -12.89 11.87 2.82
CA ALA A 112 -14.12 11.10 2.99
C ALA A 112 -14.45 10.87 4.47
N ARG A 113 -13.44 10.57 5.29
CA ARG A 113 -13.58 10.42 6.74
C ARG A 113 -14.01 11.72 7.41
N GLN A 114 -13.38 12.84 7.08
CA GLN A 114 -13.76 14.15 7.62
C GLN A 114 -15.21 14.50 7.27
N MET A 115 -15.68 14.16 6.06
CA MET A 115 -17.07 14.38 5.64
C MET A 115 -18.06 13.45 6.36
N ALA A 116 -17.69 12.19 6.59
CA ALA A 116 -18.47 11.26 7.41
C ALA A 116 -18.54 11.69 8.88
N GLN A 117 -17.58 12.46 9.37
CA GLN A 117 -17.54 13.02 10.72
C GLN A 117 -18.37 14.30 10.90
N LYS A 118 -18.96 14.88 9.86
CA LYS A 118 -19.83 16.06 10.00
C LYS A 118 -21.21 15.72 10.56
N THR A 119 -21.94 16.75 10.99
CA THR A 119 -23.34 16.68 11.41
C THR A 119 -24.17 17.66 10.56
N PRO A 120 -25.01 17.19 9.62
CA PRO A 120 -25.23 15.78 9.24
C PRO A 120 -24.03 15.16 8.51
N PRO A 121 -23.85 13.83 8.57
CA PRO A 121 -22.76 13.15 7.88
C PRO A 121 -22.96 13.19 6.36
N ASN A 122 -21.86 13.25 5.61
CA ASN A 122 -21.88 13.19 4.15
C ASN A 122 -20.98 12.05 3.67
N TYR A 123 -21.59 11.05 3.02
CA TYR A 123 -20.93 9.85 2.54
C TYR A 123 -20.65 9.84 1.04
N TYR A 124 -20.89 10.95 0.33
CA TYR A 124 -20.66 11.04 -1.11
C TYR A 124 -19.23 10.64 -1.49
N LEU A 125 -18.23 11.17 -0.78
CA LEU A 125 -16.83 10.85 -1.01
C LEU A 125 -16.49 9.40 -0.62
N ALA A 126 -17.15 8.84 0.39
CA ALA A 126 -16.97 7.44 0.80
C ALA A 126 -17.37 6.49 -0.35
N GLY A 127 -18.51 6.76 -0.99
CA GLY A 127 -18.99 5.99 -2.15
C GLY A 127 -18.10 6.09 -3.39
N GLN A 128 -17.25 7.12 -3.49
CA GLN A 128 -16.32 7.28 -4.62
C GLN A 128 -15.03 6.47 -4.47
N LEU A 129 -14.69 5.99 -3.27
CA LEU A 129 -13.40 5.34 -3.02
C LEU A 129 -13.21 4.07 -3.86
N ALA A 130 -14.26 3.27 -4.08
CA ALA A 130 -14.22 2.10 -4.95
C ALA A 130 -13.84 2.45 -6.41
N GLY A 131 -14.29 3.62 -6.89
CA GLY A 131 -13.92 4.14 -8.20
C GLY A 131 -12.42 4.44 -8.33
N GLN A 132 -11.80 4.92 -7.25
CA GLN A 132 -10.36 5.19 -7.24
C GLN A 132 -9.53 3.90 -7.27
N CYS A 133 -10.00 2.83 -6.62
CA CYS A 133 -9.41 1.51 -6.74
C CYS A 133 -9.38 1.07 -8.21
N MET A 134 -10.51 1.18 -8.91
CA MET A 134 -10.59 0.82 -10.33
C MET A 134 -9.69 1.69 -11.21
N ALA A 135 -9.56 2.99 -10.91
CA ALA A 135 -8.72 3.90 -11.67
C ALA A 135 -7.24 3.49 -11.63
N CYS A 136 -6.73 3.15 -10.44
CA CYS A 136 -5.35 2.69 -10.27
C CYS A 136 -5.12 1.32 -10.93
N HIS A 137 -6.08 0.39 -10.80
CA HIS A 137 -5.98 -0.95 -11.36
C HIS A 137 -6.31 -1.05 -12.86
N LYS A 138 -6.74 0.05 -13.51
CA LYS A 138 -7.17 0.07 -14.92
C LYS A 138 -6.09 -0.44 -15.89
N LEU A 139 -4.82 -0.13 -15.62
CA LEU A 139 -3.66 -0.49 -16.46
C LEU A 139 -3.09 -1.88 -16.15
N ARG A 140 -3.56 -2.53 -15.09
CA ARG A 140 -3.14 -3.86 -14.63
C ARG A 140 -4.37 -4.69 -14.28
N ARG A 141 -5.22 -4.94 -15.28
CA ARG A 141 -6.07 -6.14 -15.25
C ARG A 141 -5.19 -7.33 -15.65
N PRO A 142 -5.22 -8.47 -14.95
CA PRO A 142 -4.97 -9.73 -15.65
C PRO A 142 -6.00 -9.91 -16.78
#